data_AF-A0A923N501-F1
#
_entry.id   AF-A0A923N501-F1
#
_cell.length_a   1.000
_cell.length_b   1.000
_cell.length_c   1.000
_cell.angle_alpha   90.00
_cell.angle_beta   90.00
_cell.angle_gamma   90.00
#
_symmetry.space_group_name_H-M   'P 1'
#
loop_
_entity.id
_entity.type
_entity.pdbx_description
1 polymer ?
#
loop_
_entity_poly.entity_id
_entity_poly.type
_entity_poly.pdbx_seq_one_letter_code
_entity_poly.pdbx_strand_id
1 'polypeptide(L)'
;MKKLFAILLLLCLALLVEVKAQGILEKNGKVFHLHPGEKEYNYAQAYRSGNMLYISGTVGSGTMDEATERVYKTLELTLKKYGLDFTHVVKENLYTRDMEATKKSIAVRKKYYGTHSPAATWVQIDRLFDEASVLEVELIAEIKKTE
;
A
#
# COMPACT_ATOMS: atom_id res chain seq x y z
N MET A 1 -20.70 34.77 20.26
CA MET A 1 -20.07 35.16 18.98
C MET A 1 -18.68 34.53 18.79
N LYS A 2 -17.69 34.72 19.68
CA LYS A 2 -16.32 34.15 19.52
C LYS A 2 -16.26 32.62 19.38
N LYS A 3 -17.06 31.87 20.15
CA LYS A 3 -17.15 30.40 20.04
C LYS A 3 -17.73 29.92 18.71
N LEU A 4 -18.75 30.59 18.19
CA LEU A 4 -19.39 30.25 16.92
C LEU A 4 -18.43 30.53 15.74
N PHE A 5 -17.65 31.61 15.82
CA PHE A 5 -16.63 31.95 14.83
C PHE A 5 -15.48 30.94 14.82
N ALA A 6 -15.05 30.47 15.99
CA ALA A 6 -14.03 29.42 16.10
C ALA A 6 -14.51 28.08 15.53
N ILE A 7 -15.76 27.69 15.78
CA ILE A 7 -16.37 26.47 15.22
C ILE A 7 -16.46 26.57 13.70
N LEU A 8 -16.91 27.72 13.17
CA LEU A 8 -16.99 27.94 11.73
C LEU A 8 -15.60 27.90 11.07
N LEU A 9 -14.58 28.47 11.73
CA LEU A 9 -13.20 28.43 11.25
C LEU A 9 -12.64 27.00 11.21
N LEU A 10 -12.91 26.19 12.25
CA LEU A 10 -12.52 24.79 12.31
C LEU A 10 -13.21 23.95 11.23
N LEU A 11 -14.52 24.17 11.01
CA LEU A 11 -15.27 23.51 9.94
C LEU A 11 -14.71 23.88 8.56
N CYS A 12 -14.44 25.16 8.32
CA CYS A 12 -13.79 25.61 7.08
C CYS A 12 -12.40 24.97 6.89
N LEU A 13 -11.61 24.85 7.97
CA LEU A 13 -10.29 24.23 7.90
C LEU A 13 -10.38 22.73 7.58
N ALA A 14 -11.31 22.01 8.20
CA ALA A 14 -11.57 20.59 7.94
C ALA A 14 -12.00 20.37 6.47
N LEU A 15 -12.93 21.19 5.97
CA LEU A 15 -13.36 21.18 4.56
C LEU A 15 -12.18 21.42 3.59
N LEU A 16 -11.29 22.35 3.91
CA LEU A 16 -10.11 22.62 3.07
C LEU A 16 -9.12 21.45 3.04
N VAL A 17 -8.98 20.70 4.13
CA VAL A 17 -8.13 19.50 4.20
C VAL A 17 -8.73 18.38 3.34
N GLU A 18 -10.03 18.14 3.44
CA GLU A 18 -10.72 17.14 2.61
C GLU A 18 -10.64 17.46 1.11
N VAL A 19 -10.87 18.72 0.72
CA VAL A 19 -10.76 19.16 -0.69
C VAL A 19 -9.34 18.97 -1.22
N LYS A 20 -8.30 19.25 -0.41
CA LYS A 20 -6.91 18.99 -0.80
C LYS A 20 -6.62 17.50 -0.96
N ALA A 21 -7.07 16.65 -0.04
CA ALA A 21 -6.89 15.21 -0.14
C ALA A 21 -7.59 14.64 -1.39
N GLN A 22 -8.83 15.07 -1.64
CA GLN A 22 -9.58 14.69 -2.84
C GLN A 22 -8.88 15.17 -4.12
N GLY A 23 -8.36 16.40 -4.14
CA GLY A 23 -7.59 16.94 -5.27
C GLY A 23 -6.28 16.18 -5.53
N ILE A 24 -5.58 15.72 -4.49
CA ILE A 24 -4.39 14.85 -4.65
C ILE A 24 -4.80 13.51 -5.28
N LEU A 25 -5.88 12.90 -4.81
CA LEU A 25 -6.37 11.62 -5.30
C LEU A 25 -6.86 11.68 -6.75
N GLU A 26 -7.50 12.77 -7.15
CA GLU A 26 -7.94 13.00 -8.53
C GLU A 26 -6.75 13.31 -9.45
N LYS A 27 -5.76 14.09 -8.99
CA LYS A 27 -4.55 14.41 -9.75
C LYS A 27 -3.67 13.18 -10.02
N ASN A 28 -3.65 12.19 -9.12
CA ASN A 28 -2.82 11.00 -9.26
C ASN A 28 -3.39 9.93 -10.21
N GLY A 29 -4.60 10.15 -10.73
CA GLY A 29 -5.19 9.31 -11.78
C GLY A 29 -5.71 7.96 -11.28
N LYS A 30 -6.46 7.29 -12.15
CA LYS A 30 -7.06 5.96 -11.86
C LYS A 30 -6.02 4.84 -11.88
N VAL A 31 -4.99 4.96 -12.70
CA VAL A 31 -3.99 3.93 -12.96
C VAL A 31 -2.62 4.50 -12.71
N PHE A 32 -1.79 3.80 -11.94
CA PHE A 32 -0.40 4.15 -11.70
C PHE A 32 0.51 3.01 -12.13
N HIS A 33 1.51 3.36 -12.96
CA HIS A 33 2.58 2.46 -13.36
C HIS A 33 3.88 2.84 -12.68
N LEU A 34 4.61 1.85 -12.15
CA LEU A 34 5.87 2.07 -11.44
C LEU A 34 7.06 1.47 -12.17
N HIS A 35 6.89 0.27 -12.74
CA HIS A 35 7.96 -0.49 -13.37
C HIS A 35 7.90 -0.44 -14.90
N PRO A 36 9.06 -0.51 -15.57
CA PRO A 36 9.12 -0.79 -17.02
C PRO A 36 8.43 -2.12 -17.34
N GLY A 37 7.76 -2.22 -18.49
CA GLY A 37 7.13 -3.47 -18.96
C GLY A 37 5.70 -3.72 -18.46
N GLU A 38 5.21 -3.01 -17.44
CA GLU A 38 3.82 -3.19 -16.95
C GLU A 38 2.77 -3.05 -18.08
N LYS A 39 2.96 -2.05 -18.95
CA LYS A 39 2.09 -1.83 -20.12
C LYS A 39 2.19 -2.95 -21.15
N GLU A 40 3.36 -3.58 -21.27
CA GLU A 40 3.59 -4.68 -22.21
C GLU A 40 2.89 -5.96 -21.73
N TYR A 41 2.91 -6.22 -20.42
CA TYR A 41 2.21 -7.33 -19.79
C TYR A 41 0.75 -7.02 -19.42
N ASN A 42 0.26 -5.83 -19.77
CA ASN A 42 -1.12 -5.38 -19.56
C ASN A 42 -1.59 -5.42 -18.09
N TYR A 43 -0.74 -4.94 -17.17
CA TYR A 43 -1.12 -4.67 -15.78
C TYR A 43 -0.60 -3.30 -15.33
N ALA A 44 -0.89 -2.89 -14.11
CA ALA A 44 -0.40 -1.65 -13.51
C ALA A 44 0.01 -1.89 -12.06
N GLN A 45 0.97 -1.10 -11.56
CA GLN A 45 1.34 -1.15 -10.13
C GLN A 45 0.13 -0.90 -9.21
N ALA A 46 -0.75 0.04 -9.57
CA ALA A 46 -1.97 0.26 -8.81
C ALA A 46 -3.14 0.72 -9.67
N TYR A 47 -4.34 0.35 -9.21
CA TYR A 47 -5.61 0.75 -9.80
C TYR A 47 -6.57 1.24 -8.72
N ARG A 48 -7.06 2.46 -8.89
CA ARG A 48 -8.07 3.06 -8.02
C ARG A 48 -9.47 2.77 -8.56
N SER A 49 -10.34 2.21 -7.72
CA SER A 49 -11.76 2.05 -7.99
C SER A 49 -12.58 2.64 -6.84
N GLY A 50 -13.12 3.84 -7.04
CA GLY A 50 -13.87 4.55 -6.00
C GLY A 50 -13.02 4.85 -4.76
N ASN A 51 -13.42 4.27 -3.62
CA ASN A 51 -12.73 4.37 -2.33
C ASN A 51 -11.62 3.32 -2.14
N MET A 52 -11.45 2.40 -3.09
CA MET A 52 -10.48 1.32 -2.98
C MET A 52 -9.27 1.58 -3.88
N LEU A 53 -8.10 1.24 -3.37
CA LEU A 53 -6.86 1.14 -4.12
C LEU A 53 -6.40 -0.32 -4.12
N TYR A 54 -6.32 -0.90 -5.30
CA TYR A 54 -5.78 -2.24 -5.52
C TYR A 54 -4.33 -2.07 -5.96
N ILE A 55 -3.40 -2.67 -5.22
CA ILE A 55 -1.96 -2.60 -5.47
C ILE A 55 -1.49 -3.99 -5.87
N SER A 56 -0.88 -4.08 -7.04
CA SER A 56 -0.36 -5.34 -7.60
C SER A 56 0.76 -5.91 -6.74
N GLY A 57 1.03 -7.20 -6.95
CA GLY A 57 2.16 -7.90 -6.36
C GLY A 57 3.48 -7.17 -6.59
N THR A 58 4.18 -6.89 -5.50
CA THR A 58 5.51 -6.29 -5.49
C THR A 58 6.50 -7.36 -5.02
N VAL A 59 7.53 -7.62 -5.83
CA VAL A 59 8.50 -8.69 -5.59
C VAL A 59 9.78 -8.20 -4.89
N GLY A 60 10.44 -9.12 -4.17
CA GLY A 60 11.74 -8.92 -3.54
C GLY A 60 12.66 -10.13 -3.72
N SER A 61 13.94 -9.85 -3.91
CA SER A 61 15.01 -10.83 -4.12
C SER A 61 16.13 -10.66 -3.08
N GLY A 62 17.03 -11.65 -2.98
CA GLY A 62 18.13 -11.66 -2.02
C GLY A 62 17.79 -12.43 -0.75
N THR A 63 18.39 -12.04 0.38
CA THR A 63 17.97 -12.60 1.68
C THR A 63 16.54 -12.20 2.00
N MET A 64 15.83 -12.97 2.82
CA MET A 64 14.43 -12.66 3.15
C MET A 64 14.25 -11.27 3.80
N ASP A 65 15.21 -10.81 4.60
CA ASP A 65 15.18 -9.47 5.18
C ASP A 65 15.34 -8.37 4.12
N GLU A 66 16.26 -8.53 3.17
CA GLU A 66 16.45 -7.60 2.06
C GLU A 66 15.22 -7.58 1.12
N ALA A 67 14.68 -8.77 0.82
CA ALA A 67 13.48 -8.92 0.00
C ALA A 67 12.29 -8.24 0.69
N THR A 68 12.09 -8.48 1.98
CA THR A 68 11.03 -7.84 2.77
C THR A 68 11.20 -6.34 2.78
N GLU A 69 12.39 -5.81 3.09
CA GLU A 69 12.63 -4.36 3.11
C GLU A 69 12.34 -3.71 1.74
N ARG A 70 12.78 -4.33 0.64
CA ARG A 70 12.54 -3.84 -0.73
C ARG A 70 11.05 -3.81 -1.07
N VAL A 71 10.34 -4.90 -0.77
CA VAL A 71 8.90 -5.03 -1.03
C VAL A 71 8.12 -3.94 -0.30
N TYR A 72 8.31 -3.84 1.02
CA TYR A 72 7.53 -2.89 1.81
C TYR A 72 7.87 -1.42 1.51
N LYS A 73 9.12 -1.11 1.15
CA LYS A 73 9.50 0.22 0.66
C LYS A 73 8.83 0.58 -0.66
N THR A 74 8.76 -0.35 -1.60
CA THR A 74 8.09 -0.13 -2.89
C THR A 74 6.58 0.02 -2.74
N LEU A 75 5.98 -0.78 -1.86
CA LEU A 75 4.57 -0.64 -1.49
C LEU A 75 4.30 0.71 -0.81
N GLU A 76 5.20 1.19 0.06
CA GLU A 76 5.11 2.52 0.66
C GLU A 76 5.11 3.64 -0.40
N LEU A 77 6.00 3.55 -1.41
CA LEU A 77 6.03 4.51 -2.53
C LEU A 77 4.71 4.51 -3.30
N THR A 78 4.13 3.33 -3.52
CA THR A 78 2.84 3.17 -4.20
C THR A 78 1.71 3.80 -3.38
N LEU A 79 1.64 3.56 -2.08
CA LEU A 79 0.66 4.19 -1.19
C LEU A 79 0.82 5.71 -1.16
N LYS A 80 2.06 6.21 -1.00
CA LYS A 80 2.38 7.65 -0.99
C LYS A 80 1.99 8.33 -2.30
N LYS A 81 2.07 7.64 -3.43
CA LYS A 81 1.58 8.15 -4.72
C LYS A 81 0.11 8.53 -4.67
N TYR A 82 -0.70 7.91 -3.82
CA TYR A 82 -2.11 8.24 -3.60
C TYR A 82 -2.35 9.04 -2.31
N GLY A 83 -1.30 9.53 -1.65
CA GLY A 83 -1.41 10.22 -0.36
C GLY A 83 -1.81 9.31 0.80
N LEU A 84 -1.59 8.00 0.67
CA LEU A 84 -1.91 6.99 1.66
C LEU A 84 -0.65 6.51 2.40
N ASP A 85 -0.88 5.78 3.49
CA ASP A 85 0.14 5.05 4.25
C ASP A 85 -0.36 3.64 4.60
N PHE A 86 0.45 2.86 5.32
CA PHE A 86 0.10 1.49 5.70
C PHE A 86 -1.13 1.37 6.60
N THR A 87 -1.55 2.45 7.29
CA THR A 87 -2.76 2.43 8.12
C THR A 87 -4.05 2.38 7.29
N HIS A 88 -3.95 2.59 5.97
CA HIS A 88 -5.05 2.49 5.01
C HIS A 88 -5.19 1.09 4.43
N VAL A 89 -4.21 0.21 4.62
CA VAL A 89 -4.23 -1.15 4.09
C VAL A 89 -5.25 -1.97 4.86
N VAL A 90 -6.21 -2.58 4.16
CA VAL A 90 -7.25 -3.42 4.76
C VAL A 90 -7.04 -4.91 4.49
N LYS A 91 -6.31 -5.25 3.40
CA LYS A 91 -5.95 -6.63 3.06
C LYS A 91 -4.50 -6.71 2.57
N GLU A 92 -3.80 -7.75 3.00
CA GLU A 92 -2.51 -8.18 2.48
C GLU A 92 -2.58 -9.64 2.01
N ASN A 93 -2.00 -9.94 0.85
CA ASN A 93 -1.62 -11.29 0.47
C ASN A 93 -0.11 -11.36 0.32
N LEU A 94 0.51 -12.38 0.90
CA LEU A 94 1.94 -12.62 0.86
C LEU A 94 2.20 -14.01 0.29
N TYR A 95 3.08 -14.07 -0.70
CA TYR A 95 3.54 -15.29 -1.33
C TYR A 95 5.05 -15.41 -1.13
N THR A 96 5.51 -16.55 -0.62
CA THR A 96 6.93 -16.75 -0.29
C THR A 96 7.42 -18.11 -0.76
N ARG A 97 8.71 -18.19 -1.09
CA ARG A 97 9.38 -19.46 -1.39
C ARG A 97 9.91 -20.18 -0.14
N ASP A 98 10.01 -19.47 0.99
CA ASP A 98 10.41 -20.03 2.29
C ASP A 98 9.64 -19.33 3.42
N MET A 99 8.63 -20.02 3.94
CA MET A 99 7.79 -19.52 5.02
C MET A 99 8.54 -19.35 6.35
N GLU A 100 9.52 -20.21 6.64
CA GLU A 100 10.26 -20.13 7.90
C GLU A 100 11.24 -18.95 7.90
N ALA A 101 11.85 -18.65 6.75
CA ALA A 101 12.59 -17.40 6.56
C ALA A 101 11.66 -16.18 6.69
N THR A 102 10.47 -16.21 6.09
CA THR A 102 9.49 -15.11 6.21
C THR A 102 9.09 -14.86 7.66
N LYS A 103 8.82 -15.91 8.44
CA LYS A 103 8.49 -15.79 9.87
C LYS A 103 9.60 -15.09 10.66
N LYS A 104 10.87 -15.39 10.36
CA LYS A 104 12.03 -14.73 10.97
C LYS A 104 12.14 -13.25 10.58
N SER A 105 11.68 -12.89 9.39
CA SER A 105 11.72 -11.52 8.86
C SER A 105 10.56 -10.61 9.29
N ILE A 106 9.59 -11.12 10.07
CA ILE A 106 8.38 -10.36 10.48
C ILE A 106 8.71 -9.01 11.13
N ALA A 107 9.84 -8.90 11.84
CA ALA A 107 10.26 -7.66 12.46
C ALA A 107 10.47 -6.51 11.45
N VAL A 108 10.90 -6.82 10.22
CA VAL A 108 11.04 -5.83 9.13
C VAL A 108 9.67 -5.31 8.72
N ARG A 109 8.75 -6.21 8.36
CA ARG A 109 7.35 -5.89 8.04
C ARG A 109 6.66 -5.05 9.12
N LYS A 110 6.86 -5.41 10.40
CA LYS A 110 6.22 -4.70 11.53
C LYS A 110 6.59 -3.22 11.62
N LYS A 111 7.76 -2.80 11.14
CA LYS A 111 8.16 -1.38 11.12
C LYS A 111 7.23 -0.53 10.25
N TYR A 112 6.71 -1.11 9.17
CA TYR A 112 5.82 -0.43 8.22
C TYR A 112 4.40 -0.31 8.73
N TYR A 113 3.87 -1.37 9.35
CA TYR A 113 2.51 -1.38 9.89
C TYR A 113 2.37 -0.71 11.26
N GLY A 114 3.45 -0.68 12.07
CA GLY A 114 3.38 -0.21 13.44
C GLY A 114 2.38 -1.03 14.26
N THR A 115 1.32 -0.39 14.75
CA THR A 115 0.22 -1.01 15.49
C THR A 115 -0.95 -1.44 14.60
N HIS A 116 -0.99 -1.01 13.33
CA HIS A 116 -2.07 -1.35 12.40
C HIS A 116 -1.99 -2.82 11.97
N SER A 117 -3.15 -3.45 11.76
CA SER A 117 -3.25 -4.85 11.36
C SER A 117 -4.30 -5.04 10.27
N PRO A 118 -3.90 -5.27 9.00
CA PRO A 118 -4.84 -5.64 7.95
C PRO A 118 -5.26 -7.11 8.10
N ALA A 119 -6.35 -7.49 7.45
CA ALA A 119 -6.59 -8.91 7.18
C ALA A 119 -5.45 -9.46 6.31
N ALA A 120 -5.00 -10.70 6.55
CA ALA A 120 -3.82 -11.23 5.87
C ALA A 120 -3.98 -12.71 5.46
N THR A 121 -3.36 -13.07 4.34
CA THR A 121 -3.22 -14.47 3.90
C THR A 121 -1.79 -14.69 3.44
N TRP A 122 -1.09 -15.64 4.04
CA TRP A 122 0.32 -15.93 3.73
C TRP A 122 0.45 -17.37 3.24
N VAL A 123 1.03 -17.56 2.05
CA VAL A 123 1.10 -18.85 1.37
C VAL A 123 2.53 -19.12 0.93
N GLN A 124 3.02 -20.32 1.22
CA GLN A 124 4.26 -20.80 0.61
C GLN A 124 3.96 -21.39 -0.76
N ILE A 125 4.75 -21.01 -1.76
CA ILE A 125 4.60 -21.43 -3.15
C ILE A 125 5.94 -21.92 -3.71
N ASP A 126 5.88 -22.65 -4.82
CA ASP A 126 7.07 -23.23 -5.46
C ASP A 126 7.93 -22.17 -6.20
N ARG A 127 7.27 -21.25 -6.92
CA ARG A 127 7.93 -20.22 -7.74
C ARG A 127 7.11 -18.94 -7.87
N LEU A 128 7.81 -17.82 -8.09
CA LEU A 128 7.25 -16.54 -8.52
C LEU A 128 7.44 -16.35 -10.04
N PHE A 129 6.97 -15.22 -10.58
CA PHE A 129 7.18 -14.89 -12.00
C PHE A 129 8.67 -14.76 -12.32
N ASP A 130 9.38 -13.94 -11.56
CA ASP A 130 10.84 -13.84 -11.58
C ASP A 130 11.47 -14.91 -10.68
N GLU A 131 12.39 -15.70 -11.23
CA GLU A 131 13.02 -16.82 -10.51
C GLU A 131 13.94 -16.36 -9.37
N ALA A 132 14.52 -15.16 -9.49
CA ALA A 132 15.38 -14.60 -8.45
C ALA A 132 14.59 -14.05 -7.26
N SER A 133 13.28 -13.82 -7.42
CA SER A 133 12.41 -13.33 -6.37
C SER A 133 12.06 -14.45 -5.38
N VAL A 134 12.03 -14.09 -4.09
CA VAL A 134 11.76 -15.02 -2.97
C VAL A 134 10.51 -14.65 -2.18
N LEU A 135 10.00 -13.43 -2.39
CA LEU A 135 8.84 -12.86 -1.72
C LEU A 135 8.05 -11.99 -2.70
N GLU A 136 6.72 -12.09 -2.67
CA GLU A 136 5.80 -11.18 -3.35
C GLU A 136 4.66 -10.79 -2.42
N VAL A 137 4.30 -9.51 -2.39
CA VAL A 137 3.20 -8.99 -1.56
C VAL A 137 2.31 -8.08 -2.38
N GLU A 138 1.00 -8.28 -2.30
CA GLU A 138 -0.02 -7.39 -2.85
C GLU A 138 -0.90 -6.82 -1.73
N LEU A 139 -1.48 -5.64 -1.97
CA LEU A 139 -2.27 -4.91 -0.97
C LEU A 139 -3.60 -4.45 -1.55
N ILE A 140 -4.60 -4.39 -0.67
CA ILE A 140 -5.80 -3.59 -0.89
C ILE A 140 -5.84 -2.51 0.20
N ALA A 141 -5.99 -1.26 -0.21
CA ALA A 141 -6.12 -0.13 0.70
C ALA A 141 -7.46 0.60 0.51
N GLU A 142 -7.99 1.09 1.61
CA GLU A 142 -9.16 1.97 1.65
C GLU A 142 -8.70 3.43 1.77
N ILE A 143 -9.13 4.27 0.85
CA ILE A 143 -8.69 5.67 0.74
C ILE A 143 -9.29 6.53 1.86
N LYS A 144 -10.59 6.38 2.13
CA LYS A 144 -11.30 7.02 3.24
C LYS A 144 -11.75 5.92 4.19
N LYS A 145 -11.20 5.89 5.40
CA LYS A 145 -11.62 4.94 6.43
C LYS A 145 -13.06 5.26 6.82
N THR A 146 -14.00 4.38 6.50
CA THR A 146 -15.34 4.45 7.09
C THR A 146 -15.30 3.71 8.42
N GLU A 147 -15.13 4.46 9.51
CA GLU A 147 -15.48 3.99 10.87
C GLU A 147 -16.99 4.07 11.10
#